data_AF-A0AAV5AVC7-F1
#
_entry.id   AF-A0AAV5AVC7-F1
#
_cell.length_a   1.000
_cell.length_b   1.000
_cell.length_c   1.000
_cell.angle_alpha   90.00
_cell.angle_beta   90.00
_cell.angle_gamma   90.00
#
_symmetry.space_group_name_H-M   'P 1'
#
loop_
_entity.id
_entity.type
_entity.pdbx_description
1 polymer ?
#
loop_
_entity_poly.entity_id
_entity_poly.type
_entity_poly.pdbx_seq_one_letter_code
_entity_poly.pdbx_strand_id
1 'polypeptide(L)'
;MSSQNNKSTSNKTSNREFYEQWGGRENFMFSYGLKPWNADDVREGRAITKVLKENSEADFGGRDRDNAPQAQNKGSITPELEV
;
A
#
# COMPACT_ATOMS: atom_id res chain seq x y z
N MET A 1 -36.88 -13.30 -9.10
CA MET A 1 -35.55 -13.43 -8.47
C MET A 1 -34.52 -13.16 -9.55
N SER A 2 -33.98 -11.95 -9.62
CA SER A 2 -33.04 -11.54 -10.65
C SER A 2 -31.62 -11.85 -10.18
N SER A 3 -31.00 -12.85 -10.77
CA SER A 3 -29.63 -13.28 -10.46
C SER A 3 -28.63 -12.20 -10.85
N GLN A 4 -27.96 -11.62 -9.85
CA GLN A 4 -26.82 -10.74 -10.04
C GLN A 4 -25.60 -11.59 -10.42
N ASN A 5 -25.18 -11.46 -11.68
CA ASN A 5 -23.97 -12.08 -12.19
C ASN A 5 -22.77 -11.20 -11.79
N ASN A 6 -22.27 -11.37 -10.56
CA ASN A 6 -21.11 -10.64 -10.05
C ASN A 6 -19.84 -11.17 -10.75
N LYS A 7 -19.52 -10.56 -11.90
CA LYS A 7 -18.23 -10.72 -12.56
C LYS A 7 -17.18 -10.05 -11.67
N SER A 8 -16.54 -10.82 -10.80
CA SER A 8 -15.33 -10.43 -10.09
C SER A 8 -14.21 -10.18 -11.10
N THR A 9 -14.20 -9.00 -11.73
CA THR A 9 -13.04 -8.52 -12.45
C THR A 9 -11.99 -8.18 -11.40
N SER A 10 -10.94 -8.99 -11.31
CA SER A 10 -9.65 -8.53 -10.79
C SER A 10 -9.22 -7.36 -11.68
N ASN A 11 -9.74 -6.16 -11.39
CA ASN A 11 -9.44 -4.94 -12.13
C ASN A 11 -8.07 -4.46 -11.68
N LYS A 12 -7.02 -5.10 -12.19
CA LYS A 12 -5.68 -4.52 -12.15
C LYS A 12 -5.74 -3.22 -12.93
N THR A 13 -5.72 -2.09 -12.24
CA THR A 13 -5.68 -0.76 -12.84
C THR A 13 -4.60 -0.74 -13.91
N SER A 14 -4.94 -0.38 -15.14
CA SER A 14 -3.95 -0.31 -16.21
C SER A 14 -2.93 0.81 -15.90
N ASN A 15 -1.72 0.74 -16.46
CA ASN A 15 -0.74 1.82 -16.24
C ASN A 15 -1.28 3.18 -16.73
N ARG A 16 -2.13 3.17 -17.76
CA ARG A 16 -2.78 4.37 -18.28
C ARG A 16 -3.70 4.99 -17.24
N GLU A 17 -4.62 4.21 -16.67
CA GLU A 17 -5.54 4.68 -15.62
C GLU A 17 -4.78 5.15 -14.37
N PHE A 18 -3.69 4.46 -14.02
CA PHE A 18 -2.82 4.89 -12.92
C PHE A 18 -2.18 6.25 -13.21
N TYR A 19 -1.84 6.59 -14.46
CA TYR A 19 -1.30 7.92 -14.76
C TYR A 19 -2.39 8.98 -14.83
N GLU A 20 -3.64 8.62 -15.15
CA GLU A 20 -4.76 9.58 -15.24
C GLU A 20 -5.05 10.27 -13.91
N GLN A 21 -4.92 9.57 -12.77
CA GLN A 21 -5.01 10.19 -11.43
C GLN A 21 -3.91 11.23 -11.15
N TRP A 22 -2.80 11.22 -11.88
CA TRP A 22 -1.72 12.21 -11.77
C TRP A 22 -1.80 13.28 -12.87
N GLY A 23 -2.83 13.27 -13.71
CA GLY A 23 -2.93 14.16 -14.87
C GLY A 23 -2.04 13.74 -16.04
N GLY A 24 -1.61 12.48 -16.08
CA GLY A 24 -0.81 11.89 -17.15
C GLY A 24 0.58 11.44 -16.70
N ARG A 25 1.23 10.65 -17.57
CA ARG A 25 2.55 10.07 -17.28
C ARG A 25 3.62 11.14 -17.06
N GLU A 26 3.56 12.23 -17.83
CA GLU A 26 4.52 13.32 -17.72
C GLU A 26 4.41 14.05 -16.38
N ASN A 27 3.19 14.37 -15.95
CA ASN A 27 2.95 14.97 -14.64
C ASN A 27 3.38 14.06 -13.48
N PHE A 28 3.16 12.76 -13.61
CA PHE A 28 3.72 11.78 -12.68
C PHE A 28 5.25 11.81 -12.69
N MET A 29 5.90 11.78 -13.86
CA MET A 29 7.36 11.81 -13.91
C MET A 29 7.92 13.12 -13.32
N PHE A 30 7.28 14.26 -13.61
CA PHE A 30 7.68 15.55 -13.05
C PHE A 30 7.47 15.63 -11.53
N SER A 31 6.44 15.01 -10.96
CA SER A 31 6.23 15.02 -9.50
C SER A 31 7.32 14.27 -8.74
N TYR A 32 7.98 13.30 -9.37
CA TYR A 32 9.13 12.57 -8.84
C TYR A 32 10.48 13.09 -9.34
N GLY A 33 10.51 14.23 -10.07
CA GLY A 33 11.74 14.82 -10.59
C GLY A 33 12.39 14.04 -11.76
N LEU A 34 11.65 13.11 -12.36
CA LEU A 34 12.09 12.25 -13.46
C LEU A 34 11.88 12.95 -14.82
N LYS A 35 12.83 12.78 -15.74
CA LYS A 35 12.73 13.38 -17.08
C LYS A 35 12.09 12.39 -18.06
N PRO A 36 10.93 12.68 -18.66
CA PRO A 36 10.27 11.75 -19.59
C PRO A 36 11.05 11.47 -20.88
N TRP A 37 12.02 12.32 -21.22
CA TRP A 37 12.94 12.15 -22.35
C TRP A 37 14.21 11.36 -22.01
N ASN A 38 14.50 11.08 -20.73
CA ASN A 38 15.66 10.29 -20.32
C ASN A 38 15.24 8.83 -20.14
N ALA A 39 15.85 7.92 -20.91
CA ALA A 39 15.51 6.50 -20.87
C ALA A 39 15.75 5.83 -19.50
N ASP A 40 16.70 6.34 -18.71
CA ASP A 40 16.99 5.82 -17.38
C ASP A 40 15.90 6.23 -16.38
N ASP A 41 15.55 7.52 -16.36
CA ASP A 41 14.45 8.06 -15.56
C ASP A 41 13.09 7.42 -15.92
N VAL A 42 12.89 7.07 -17.20
CA VAL A 42 11.70 6.32 -17.64
C VAL A 42 11.66 4.92 -17.04
N ARG A 43 12.81 4.25 -16.94
CA ARG A 43 12.90 2.91 -16.31
C ARG A 43 12.59 3.01 -14.81
N GLU A 44 13.14 4.02 -14.15
CA GLU A 44 12.88 4.31 -12.75
C GLU A 44 11.39 4.61 -12.51
N GLY A 45 10.78 5.46 -13.32
CA GLY A 45 9.35 5.77 -13.21
C GLY A 45 8.44 4.54 -13.37
N ARG A 46 8.82 3.59 -14.21
CA ARG A 46 8.10 2.30 -14.34
C ARG A 46 8.27 1.42 -13.10
N ALA A 47 9.44 1.42 -12.48
CA ALA A 47 9.68 0.69 -11.23
C ALA A 47 8.85 1.28 -10.08
N ILE A 48 8.85 2.60 -9.93
CA ILE A 48 8.02 3.32 -8.94
C ILE A 48 6.54 3.02 -9.17
N THR A 49 6.05 3.10 -10.40
CA THR A 49 4.66 2.77 -10.76
C THR A 49 4.29 1.35 -10.34
N LYS A 50 5.19 0.38 -10.55
CA LYS A 50 4.96 -1.01 -10.16
C LYS A 50 4.79 -1.13 -8.64
N VAL A 51 5.71 -0.55 -7.87
CA VAL A 51 5.69 -0.59 -6.40
C VAL A 51 4.48 0.16 -5.84
N LEU A 52 4.10 1.30 -6.41
CA LEU A 52 2.92 2.06 -5.97
C LEU A 52 1.63 1.26 -6.19
N LYS A 53 1.48 0.61 -7.34
CA LYS A 53 0.30 -0.22 -7.63
C LYS A 53 0.21 -1.42 -6.68
N GLU A 54 1.35 -2.06 -6.40
CA GLU A 54 1.43 -3.17 -5.43
C GLU A 54 1.10 -2.69 -4.00
N ASN A 55 1.52 -1.49 -3.59
CA ASN A 55 1.21 -0.93 -2.27
C ASN A 55 -0.23 -0.39 -2.16
N SER A 56 -0.81 0.17 -3.22
CA SER A 56 -2.21 0.61 -3.23
C SER A 56 -3.18 -0.57 -3.07
N GLU A 57 -2.81 -1.78 -3.50
CA GLU A 57 -3.57 -3.00 -3.21
C GLU A 57 -3.42 -3.47 -1.75
N ALA A 58 -2.34 -3.08 -1.06
CA ALA A 58 -2.03 -3.49 0.32
C ALA A 58 -2.61 -2.57 1.41
N ASP A 59 -2.89 -1.29 1.12
CA ASP A 59 -3.33 -0.32 2.14
C ASP A 59 -4.82 -0.45 2.54
N PHE A 60 -5.66 -1.11 1.75
CA PHE A 60 -7.05 -1.39 2.12
C PHE A 60 -7.26 -2.68 2.93
N GLY A 61 -6.18 -3.43 3.24
CA GLY A 61 -6.27 -4.76 3.84
C GLY A 61 -5.23 -5.10 4.90
N GLY A 62 -4.56 -4.13 5.54
CA GLY A 62 -3.41 -4.40 6.40
C GLY A 62 -3.23 -3.52 7.62
N ARG A 63 -4.29 -2.89 8.13
CA ARG A 63 -4.34 -2.44 9.53
C ARG A 63 -5.25 -3.37 10.32
N ASP A 64 -4.80 -4.61 10.51
CA ASP A 64 -5.22 -5.45 11.63
C ASP A 64 -4.90 -4.68 12.92
N ARG A 65 -5.85 -3.84 13.36
CA ARG A 65 -5.86 -3.16 14.67
C ARG A 65 -6.14 -4.13 15.82
N ASP A 66 -6.15 -5.44 15.55
CA ASP A 66 -6.66 -6.44 16.48
C ASP A 66 -5.58 -7.34 17.10
N ASN A 67 -4.29 -7.11 16.79
CA ASN A 67 -3.19 -7.76 17.53
C ASN A 67 -2.38 -6.74 18.35
N ALA A 68 -3.06 -6.09 19.29
CA ALA A 68 -2.38 -5.54 20.45
C ALA A 68 -1.72 -6.73 21.19
N PRO A 69 -0.40 -6.71 21.45
CA PRO A 69 0.20 -7.71 22.32
C PRO A 69 -0.50 -7.60 23.67
N GLN A 70 -1.31 -8.60 24.02
CA GLN A 70 -1.95 -8.67 25.33
C GLN A 70 -0.82 -8.68 26.35
N ALA A 71 -0.63 -7.55 27.03
CA ALA A 71 0.20 -7.44 28.20
C ALA A 71 -0.37 -8.40 29.23
N GLN A 72 0.20 -9.60 29.28
CA GLN A 72 -0.09 -10.58 30.31
C GLN A 72 0.38 -9.97 31.62
N ASN A 73 -0.58 -9.38 32.32
CA ASN A 73 -0.56 -9.08 33.72
C ASN A 73 -0.08 -10.35 34.45
N LYS A 74 1.17 -10.33 34.89
CA LYS A 74 1.72 -11.25 35.87
C LYS A 74 1.78 -10.51 37.18
N GLY A 75 0.63 -10.51 37.84
CA GLY A 75 0.47 -10.02 39.20
C GLY A 75 1.44 -10.70 40.16
N SER A 76 1.80 -9.91 41.17
CA SER A 76 2.00 -10.32 42.56
C SER A 76 2.99 -11.46 42.81
N ILE A 77 4.24 -11.10 43.18
CA ILE A 77 4.88 -11.65 44.37
C ILE A 77 5.75 -10.54 44.99
N THR A 78 5.25 -9.90 46.04
CA THR A 78 6.12 -9.34 47.09
C THR A 78 6.71 -10.50 47.87
N PRO A 79 8.00 -10.44 48.20
CA PRO A 79 8.40 -10.78 49.55
C PRO A 79 9.12 -9.60 50.19
N GLU A 80 8.45 -9.04 51.19
CA GLU A 80 9.05 -8.53 52.41
C GLU A 80 10.26 -9.37 52.82
N LEU A 81 11.44 -8.75 53.01
CA LEU A 81 12.43 -9.24 53.96
C LEU A 81 13.44 -8.13 54.31
N GLU A 82 13.16 -7.55 55.47
CA GLU A 82 14.08 -7.03 56.49
C GLU A 82 15.51 -7.60 56.44
N VAL A 83 16.51 -6.71 56.40
CA VAL A 83 17.76 -6.72 57.18
C VAL A 83 18.42 -5.34 57.14
#